data_AF-A0A199W7K2-F1
#
_entry.id   AF-A0A199W7K2-F1
#
_cell.length_a   1.000
_cell.length_b   1.000
_cell.length_c   1.000
_cell.angle_alpha   90.00
_cell.angle_beta   90.00
_cell.angle_gamma   90.00
#
_symmetry.space_group_name_H-M   'P 1'
#
loop_
_entity.id
_entity.type
_entity.pdbx_description
1 polymer ?
#
loop_
_entity_poly.entity_id
_entity_poly.type
_entity_poly.pdbx_seq_one_letter_code
_entity_poly.pdbx_strand_id
1 'polypeptide(L)'
;MARNEEKAQSMLNRFIAMKQEEDRKRKKAKARGPYLASECGDLAEADRWRSKILREIGAKERRIVELGDTSLEGDTVDVPNPSGRGPGYCYFGVAKRLPGVLELFEKAPEAKKPHYLYDTYRRVDASYYGYRDNDEEEGDKADEERRSESKEREFVVHVPLPDEKEIERMIVEKKKKELLSTYTSD
;
A
#
# COMPACT_ATOMS: atom_id res chain seq x y z
N MET A 1 15.34 -63.15 17.99
CA MET A 1 14.75 -62.34 16.89
C MET A 1 15.58 -61.07 16.76
N ALA A 2 16.06 -60.71 15.56
CA ALA A 2 16.86 -59.49 15.35
C ALA A 2 16.08 -58.21 15.68
N ARG A 3 16.77 -57.18 16.16
CA ARG A 3 16.17 -55.89 16.57
C ARG A 3 15.61 -55.15 15.34
N ASN A 4 14.56 -54.34 15.51
CA ASN A 4 13.88 -53.69 14.37
C ASN A 4 14.82 -52.80 13.53
N GLU A 5 15.81 -52.17 14.18
CA GLU A 5 16.83 -51.34 13.53
C GLU A 5 17.77 -52.15 12.63
N GLU A 6 18.19 -53.34 13.05
CA GLU A 6 19.04 -54.23 12.25
C GLU A 6 18.27 -54.79 11.04
N LYS A 7 16.97 -55.07 11.23
CA LYS A 7 16.09 -55.46 10.13
C LYS A 7 15.95 -54.32 9.13
N ALA A 8 15.71 -53.09 9.58
CA ALA A 8 15.60 -51.91 8.71
C ALA A 8 16.90 -51.63 7.93
N GLN A 9 18.06 -51.93 8.52
CA GLN A 9 19.38 -51.76 7.89
C GLN A 9 19.85 -52.97 7.07
N SER A 10 19.06 -54.04 7.00
CA SER A 10 19.41 -55.21 6.20
C SER A 10 19.61 -54.84 4.72
N MET A 11 20.52 -55.55 4.04
CA MET A 11 20.83 -55.32 2.63
C MET A 11 19.58 -55.37 1.73
N LEU A 12 18.61 -56.23 2.07
CA LEU A 12 17.33 -56.32 1.37
C LEU A 12 16.48 -55.04 1.54
N ASN A 13 16.38 -54.50 2.75
CA ASN A 13 15.59 -53.30 2.99
C ASN A 13 16.27 -52.05 2.41
N ARG A 14 17.60 -51.98 2.43
CA ARG A 14 18.35 -50.95 1.70
C ARG A 14 18.09 -51.04 0.19
N PHE A 15 18.10 -52.23 -0.40
CA PHE A 15 17.79 -52.43 -1.81
C PHE A 15 16.35 -52.04 -2.16
N ILE A 16 15.37 -52.43 -1.33
CA ILE A 16 13.96 -52.03 -1.51
C ILE A 16 13.82 -50.51 -1.43
N ALA A 17 14.49 -49.87 -0.46
CA ALA A 17 14.50 -48.41 -0.33
C ALA A 17 15.11 -47.73 -1.57
N MET A 18 16.26 -48.22 -2.06
CA MET A 18 16.89 -47.72 -3.29
C MET A 18 15.96 -47.86 -4.50
N LYS A 19 15.33 -49.03 -4.69
CA LYS A 19 14.39 -49.27 -5.79
C LYS A 19 13.15 -48.39 -5.68
N GLN A 20 12.62 -48.20 -4.48
CA GLN A 20 11.52 -47.26 -4.24
C GLN A 20 11.93 -45.82 -4.54
N GLU A 21 13.17 -45.44 -4.23
CA GLU A 21 13.70 -44.12 -4.54
C GLU A 21 13.87 -43.91 -6.04
N GLU A 22 14.33 -44.92 -6.78
CA GLU A 22 14.39 -44.90 -8.24
C GLU A 22 12.99 -44.79 -8.86
N ASP A 23 12.02 -45.57 -8.36
CA ASP A 23 10.63 -45.48 -8.81
C ASP A 23 10.02 -44.12 -8.46
N ARG A 24 10.37 -43.53 -7.31
CA ARG A 24 9.99 -42.15 -6.96
C ARG A 24 10.63 -41.14 -7.92
N LYS A 25 11.90 -41.29 -8.28
CA LYS A 25 12.58 -40.43 -9.28
C LYS A 25 11.91 -40.54 -10.65
N ARG A 26 11.61 -41.77 -11.11
CA ARG A 26 10.86 -42.03 -12.35
C ARG A 26 9.47 -41.41 -12.32
N LYS A 27 8.73 -41.55 -11.20
CA LYS A 27 7.42 -40.94 -11.00
C LYS A 27 7.50 -39.40 -10.95
N LYS A 28 8.54 -38.84 -10.32
CA LYS A 28 8.77 -37.39 -10.25
C LYS A 28 9.11 -36.78 -11.61
N ALA A 29 9.88 -37.48 -12.44
CA ALA A 29 10.12 -37.08 -13.83
C ALA A 29 8.81 -37.06 -14.63
N LYS A 30 7.99 -38.11 -14.49
CA LYS A 30 6.64 -38.17 -15.07
C LYS A 30 5.64 -37.21 -14.43
N ALA A 31 5.95 -36.57 -13.30
CA ALA A 31 5.01 -35.72 -12.57
C ALA A 31 4.85 -34.33 -13.19
N ARG A 32 5.75 -33.85 -14.05
CA ARG A 32 5.63 -32.53 -14.67
C ARG A 32 4.68 -32.48 -15.87
N GLY A 33 4.28 -33.63 -16.38
CA GLY A 33 3.43 -33.73 -17.57
C GLY A 33 4.17 -33.33 -18.84
N PRO A 34 3.60 -33.66 -20.00
CA PRO A 34 4.09 -33.15 -21.28
C PRO A 34 3.89 -31.64 -21.35
N TYR A 35 4.78 -30.94 -22.05
CA TYR A 35 4.71 -29.49 -22.20
C TYR A 35 3.61 -29.10 -23.21
N LEU A 36 3.52 -29.83 -24.32
CA LEU A 36 2.46 -29.67 -25.31
C LEU A 36 1.36 -30.71 -25.11
N ALA A 37 0.10 -30.26 -25.15
CA ALA A 37 -1.05 -31.16 -25.08
C ALA A 37 -1.13 -32.13 -26.29
N SER A 38 -0.55 -31.77 -27.44
CA SER A 38 -0.50 -32.63 -28.63
C SER A 38 0.41 -33.85 -28.49
N GLU A 39 1.28 -33.88 -27.47
CA GLU A 39 2.13 -35.04 -27.16
C GLU A 39 1.37 -36.12 -26.36
N CYS A 40 0.17 -35.81 -25.84
CA CYS A 40 -0.68 -36.77 -25.15
C CYS A 40 -1.37 -37.71 -26.14
N GLY A 41 -0.88 -38.95 -26.24
CA GLY A 41 -1.47 -39.99 -27.11
C GLY A 41 -2.61 -40.81 -26.49
N ASP A 42 -2.86 -40.66 -25.18
CA ASP A 42 -3.87 -41.44 -24.44
C ASP A 42 -4.89 -40.54 -23.75
N LEU A 43 -6.18 -40.87 -23.90
CA LEU A 43 -7.28 -40.11 -23.30
C LEU A 43 -7.25 -40.19 -21.77
N ALA A 44 -6.96 -41.37 -21.21
CA ALA A 44 -6.92 -41.53 -19.76
C ALA A 44 -5.74 -40.76 -19.13
N GLU A 45 -4.61 -40.64 -19.85
CA GLU A 45 -3.52 -39.78 -19.46
C GLU A 45 -3.90 -38.29 -19.49
N ALA A 46 -4.57 -37.84 -20.54
CA ALA A 46 -5.05 -36.47 -20.64
C ALA A 46 -6.01 -36.10 -19.49
N ASP A 47 -6.94 -36.99 -19.14
CA ASP A 47 -7.86 -36.77 -18.01
C ASP A 47 -7.14 -36.69 -16.67
N ARG A 48 -6.14 -37.54 -16.43
CA ARG A 48 -5.29 -37.46 -15.22
C ARG A 48 -4.59 -36.11 -15.13
N TRP A 49 -4.02 -35.60 -16.24
CA TRP A 49 -3.36 -34.30 -16.28
C TRP A 49 -4.34 -33.15 -16.07
N ARG A 50 -5.52 -33.21 -16.70
CA ARG A 50 -6.60 -32.23 -16.50
C ARG A 50 -7.01 -32.14 -15.04
N SER A 51 -7.32 -33.26 -14.39
CA SER A 51 -7.70 -33.27 -12.97
C SER A 51 -6.58 -32.75 -12.06
N LYS A 52 -5.32 -33.06 -12.38
CA LYS A 52 -4.17 -32.55 -11.63
C LYS A 52 -4.05 -31.03 -11.75
N ILE A 53 -4.14 -30.48 -12.96
CA ILE A 53 -4.09 -29.03 -13.23
C ILE A 53 -5.23 -28.33 -12.49
N LEU A 54 -6.46 -28.83 -12.59
CA LEU A 54 -7.62 -28.26 -11.89
C LEU A 54 -7.43 -28.24 -10.37
N ARG A 55 -6.85 -29.30 -9.80
CA ARG A 55 -6.54 -29.34 -8.37
C ARG A 55 -5.45 -28.34 -7.98
N GLU A 56 -4.41 -28.18 -8.79
CA GLU A 56 -3.35 -27.20 -8.56
C GLU A 56 -3.87 -25.76 -8.67
N ILE A 57 -4.70 -25.47 -9.66
CA ILE A 57 -5.38 -24.18 -9.81
C ILE A 57 -6.25 -23.91 -8.58
N GLY A 58 -7.15 -24.83 -8.22
CA GLY A 58 -8.00 -24.65 -7.04
C GLY A 58 -7.23 -24.52 -5.72
N ALA A 59 -6.05 -25.14 -5.60
CA ALA A 59 -5.17 -24.94 -4.44
C ALA A 59 -4.56 -23.54 -4.42
N LYS A 60 -4.14 -23.01 -5.58
CA LYS A 60 -3.62 -21.65 -5.71
C LYS A 60 -4.73 -20.61 -5.48
N GLU A 61 -5.92 -20.82 -6.03
CA GLU A 61 -7.09 -19.96 -5.79
C GLU A 61 -7.44 -19.89 -4.30
N ARG A 62 -7.52 -21.03 -3.61
CA ARG A 62 -7.71 -21.04 -2.15
C ARG A 62 -6.62 -20.27 -1.42
N ARG A 63 -5.36 -20.39 -1.86
CA ARG A 63 -4.25 -19.64 -1.27
C ARG A 63 -4.39 -18.13 -1.51
N ILE A 64 -4.84 -17.71 -2.69
CA ILE A 64 -5.10 -16.30 -3.02
C ILE A 64 -6.22 -15.75 -2.14
N VAL A 65 -7.32 -16.51 -1.99
CA VAL A 65 -8.44 -16.15 -1.10
C VAL A 65 -8.01 -16.10 0.36
N GLU A 66 -7.21 -17.08 0.84
CA GLU A 66 -6.65 -17.09 2.19
C GLU A 66 -5.76 -15.88 2.47
N LEU A 67 -4.98 -15.46 1.46
CA LEU A 67 -4.14 -14.28 1.57
C LEU A 67 -4.96 -12.98 1.59
N GLY A 68 -6.21 -13.00 1.10
CA GLY A 68 -7.15 -11.86 1.20
C GLY A 68 -7.38 -11.11 -0.11
N ASP A 69 -6.97 -11.68 -1.24
CA ASP A 69 -7.16 -11.07 -2.56
C ASP A 69 -8.48 -11.54 -3.18
N THR A 70 -9.57 -10.82 -2.90
CA THR A 70 -10.88 -11.03 -3.53
C THR A 70 -11.30 -9.87 -4.44
N SER A 71 -10.48 -8.83 -4.57
CA SER A 71 -10.80 -7.65 -5.38
C SER A 71 -9.76 -7.47 -6.49
N LEU A 72 -10.15 -7.77 -7.74
CA LEU A 72 -9.42 -7.40 -8.95
C LEU A 72 -9.62 -5.92 -9.33
N GLU A 73 -10.53 -5.24 -8.63
CA GLU A 73 -10.95 -3.87 -8.90
C GLU A 73 -10.57 -2.97 -7.72
N GLY A 74 -9.78 -1.92 -7.99
CA GLY A 74 -9.82 -0.69 -7.19
C GLY A 74 -8.56 -0.33 -6.40
N ASP A 75 -7.77 -1.30 -5.95
CA ASP A 75 -6.65 -1.00 -5.04
C ASP A 75 -5.29 -1.12 -5.75
N THR A 76 -5.01 -0.26 -6.74
CA THR A 76 -3.67 -0.10 -7.31
C THR A 76 -2.93 1.04 -6.62
N VAL A 77 -1.74 0.76 -6.08
CA VAL A 77 -0.83 1.81 -5.62
C VAL A 77 0.32 1.88 -6.62
N ASP A 78 0.42 3.01 -7.31
CA ASP A 78 1.51 3.28 -8.24
C ASP A 78 2.73 3.72 -7.44
N VAL A 79 3.76 2.87 -7.42
CA VAL A 79 5.08 3.27 -6.91
C VAL A 79 5.76 4.09 -7.99
N PRO A 80 6.14 5.36 -7.75
CA PRO A 80 6.88 6.15 -8.73
C PRO A 80 8.19 5.47 -9.09
N ASN A 81 8.45 5.29 -10.39
CA ASN A 81 9.71 4.71 -10.85
C ASN A 81 10.87 5.63 -10.45
N PRO A 82 11.84 5.18 -9.63
CA PRO A 82 12.95 6.03 -9.18
C PRO A 82 13.85 6.51 -10.33
N SER A 83 13.81 5.82 -11.48
CA SER A 83 14.52 6.25 -12.70
C SER A 83 13.76 7.32 -13.52
N GLY A 84 12.53 7.67 -13.13
CA GLY A 84 11.69 8.67 -13.81
C GLY A 84 11.24 8.28 -15.21
N ARG A 85 11.55 7.07 -15.70
CA ARG A 85 11.29 6.65 -17.07
C ARG A 85 10.17 5.61 -17.13
N GLY A 86 8.98 6.05 -17.53
CA GLY A 86 7.80 5.20 -17.68
C GLY A 86 7.03 4.96 -16.38
N PRO A 87 5.80 4.42 -16.48
CA PRO A 87 4.98 4.10 -15.31
C PRO A 87 5.71 3.08 -14.42
N GLY A 88 5.64 3.28 -13.10
CA GLY A 88 6.28 2.38 -12.16
C GLY A 88 5.54 1.06 -11.98
N TYR A 89 5.98 0.27 -11.01
CA TYR A 89 5.38 -1.04 -10.74
C TYR A 89 4.13 -0.87 -9.87
N CYS A 90 3.02 -1.47 -10.31
CA CYS A 90 1.79 -1.56 -9.55
C CYS A 90 1.81 -2.84 -8.71
N TYR A 91 1.61 -2.73 -7.40
CA TYR A 91 1.46 -3.89 -6.52
C TYR A 91 -0.02 -4.07 -6.19
N PHE A 92 -0.55 -5.28 -6.43
CA PHE A 92 -1.96 -5.62 -6.22
C PHE A 92 -2.15 -6.32 -4.87
N GLY A 93 -3.22 -5.97 -4.14
CA GLY A 93 -3.70 -6.76 -3.02
C GLY A 93 -2.63 -7.13 -1.98
N VAL A 94 -2.45 -8.43 -1.75
CA VAL A 94 -1.48 -9.02 -0.80
C VAL A 94 -0.05 -8.72 -1.16
N ALA A 95 0.25 -8.52 -2.44
CA ALA A 95 1.61 -8.21 -2.87
C ALA A 95 2.13 -6.93 -2.21
N LYS A 96 1.24 -6.00 -1.83
CA LYS A 96 1.58 -4.79 -1.06
C LYS A 96 2.07 -5.07 0.36
N ARG A 97 1.65 -6.18 0.97
CA ARG A 97 1.95 -6.56 2.36
C ARG A 97 3.14 -7.50 2.47
N LEU A 98 3.79 -7.84 1.35
CA LEU A 98 5.00 -8.64 1.37
C LEU A 98 6.16 -7.85 2.01
N PRO A 99 6.99 -8.50 2.84
CA PRO A 99 8.18 -7.85 3.40
C PRO A 99 9.08 -7.34 2.27
N GLY A 100 9.56 -6.10 2.39
CA GLY A 100 10.28 -5.37 1.34
C GLY A 100 9.40 -4.56 0.38
N VAL A 101 8.23 -5.05 -0.03
CA VAL A 101 7.27 -4.23 -0.81
C VAL A 101 6.52 -3.28 0.11
N LEU A 102 6.14 -3.75 1.30
CA LEU A 102 5.52 -2.92 2.34
C LEU A 102 6.44 -1.76 2.76
N GLU A 103 7.74 -2.01 2.84
CA GLU A 103 8.76 -1.02 3.20
C GLU A 103 8.90 0.10 2.16
N LEU A 104 8.57 -0.18 0.90
CA LEU A 104 8.55 0.86 -0.16
C LEU A 104 7.35 1.81 -0.02
N PHE A 105 6.29 1.38 0.67
CA PHE A 105 5.08 2.17 0.90
C PHE A 105 5.07 2.89 2.24
N GLU A 106 5.79 2.40 3.24
CA GLU A 106 5.99 3.08 4.52
C GLU A 106 6.87 4.32 4.30
N LYS A 107 6.22 5.46 4.02
CA LYS A 107 6.85 6.77 3.80
C LYS A 107 8.00 6.97 4.78
N ALA A 108 9.20 7.20 4.26
CA ALA A 108 10.38 7.46 5.07
C ALA A 108 10.03 8.47 6.17
N PRO A 109 10.39 8.21 7.45
CA PRO A 109 9.96 9.04 8.56
C PRO A 109 10.31 10.49 8.23
N GLU A 110 9.32 11.38 8.31
CA GLU A 110 9.52 12.78 7.99
C GLU A 110 10.70 13.29 8.82
N ALA A 111 11.80 13.60 8.14
CA ALA A 111 13.02 14.01 8.82
C ALA A 111 12.67 15.22 9.67
N LYS A 112 12.76 15.07 11.00
CA LYS A 112 12.56 16.18 11.92
C LYS A 112 13.53 17.27 11.48
N LYS A 113 13.01 18.46 11.16
CA LYS A 113 13.84 19.59 10.76
C LYS A 113 14.88 19.80 11.87
N PRO A 114 16.18 19.90 11.54
CA PRO A 114 17.18 20.17 12.56
C PRO A 114 16.85 21.50 13.22
N HIS A 115 16.85 21.53 14.55
CA HIS A 115 16.60 22.75 15.30
C HIS A 115 17.70 23.75 14.94
N TYR A 116 17.35 24.76 14.16
CA TYR A 116 18.31 25.75 13.72
C TYR A 116 18.56 26.77 14.84
N LEU A 117 19.70 27.44 14.80
CA LEU A 117 20.04 28.52 15.74
C LEU A 117 18.91 29.57 15.82
N TYR A 118 18.24 29.82 14.70
CA TYR A 118 17.08 30.70 14.59
C TYR A 118 15.91 30.28 15.50
N ASP A 119 15.59 28.99 15.62
CA ASP A 119 14.53 28.51 16.52
C ASP A 119 14.89 28.71 17.99
N THR A 120 16.19 28.71 18.32
CA THR A 120 16.67 29.05 19.65
C THR A 120 16.52 30.56 19.89
N TYR A 121 16.99 31.40 18.95
CA TYR A 121 16.84 32.86 19.04
C TYR A 121 15.39 33.32 19.13
N ARG A 122 14.46 32.61 18.49
CA ARG A 122 13.03 32.90 18.56
C ARG A 122 12.40 32.64 19.94
N ARG A 123 13.09 31.86 20.78
CA ARG A 123 12.68 31.53 22.16
C ARG A 123 13.43 32.33 23.22
N VAL A 124 14.50 33.04 22.82
CA VAL A 124 15.23 33.95 23.70
C VAL A 124 14.39 35.22 23.82
N ASP A 125 13.80 35.42 24.99
CA ASP A 125 12.97 36.58 25.31
C ASP A 125 13.79 37.69 25.99
N ALA A 126 13.12 38.81 26.30
CA ALA A 126 13.73 39.93 27.02
C ALA A 126 14.28 39.53 28.41
N SER A 127 13.75 38.45 29.00
CA SER A 127 14.22 37.90 30.28
C SER A 127 15.65 37.39 30.20
N TYR A 128 16.07 36.84 29.05
CA TYR A 128 17.45 36.36 28.86
C TYR A 128 18.50 37.47 28.97
N TYR A 129 18.15 38.71 28.58
CA TYR A 129 19.05 39.87 28.65
C TYR A 129 18.92 40.67 29.95
N GLY A 130 18.14 40.20 30.93
CA GLY A 130 18.04 40.83 32.25
C GLY A 130 17.23 42.12 32.29
N TYR A 131 16.42 42.39 31.26
CA TYR A 131 15.54 43.56 31.20
C TYR A 131 14.32 43.48 32.14
N ARG A 132 14.19 42.42 32.96
CA ARG A 132 13.05 42.22 33.87
C ARG A 132 13.27 42.68 35.32
N ASP A 133 14.47 43.13 35.67
CA ASP A 133 14.85 43.37 37.08
C ASP A 133 14.75 44.85 37.53
N ASN A 134 14.27 45.77 36.68
CA ASN A 134 14.02 47.17 37.06
C ASN A 134 12.52 47.50 36.92
N ASP A 135 11.77 47.33 38.01
CA ASP A 135 10.48 47.98 38.32
C ASP A 135 9.35 47.98 37.25
N GLU A 136 9.31 47.00 36.33
CA GLU A 136 8.40 46.98 35.17
C GLU A 136 7.22 45.97 35.25
N GLU A 137 6.85 45.51 36.45
CA GLU A 137 5.69 44.61 36.66
C GLU A 137 4.34 45.24 36.23
N GLU A 138 4.32 46.56 36.03
CA GLU A 138 3.16 47.34 35.58
C GLU A 138 3.06 47.44 34.03
N GLY A 139 4.18 47.30 33.30
CA GLY A 139 4.23 47.37 31.84
C GLY A 139 3.79 46.08 31.15
N ASP A 140 4.15 44.92 31.73
CA ASP A 140 3.83 43.59 31.19
C ASP A 140 2.31 43.33 31.13
N LYS A 141 1.52 43.88 32.07
CA LYS A 141 0.05 43.78 32.04
C LYS A 141 -0.57 44.66 30.96
N ALA A 142 -0.04 45.87 30.74
CA ALA A 142 -0.54 46.80 29.74
C ALA A 142 -0.27 46.32 28.31
N ASP A 143 0.83 45.62 28.08
CA ASP A 143 1.16 45.05 26.76
C ASP A 143 0.41 43.74 26.49
N GLU A 144 0.16 42.91 27.51
CA GLU A 144 -0.72 41.73 27.37
C GLU A 144 -2.19 42.15 27.13
N GLU A 145 -2.68 43.20 27.80
CA GLU A 145 -4.02 43.79 27.54
C GLU A 145 -4.13 44.39 26.12
N ARG A 146 -3.12 45.16 25.66
CA ARG A 146 -3.11 45.67 24.28
C ARG A 146 -3.04 44.56 23.24
N ARG A 147 -2.38 43.44 23.57
CA ARG A 147 -2.27 42.26 22.72
C ARG A 147 -3.56 41.43 22.72
N SER A 148 -4.30 41.37 23.82
CA SER A 148 -5.63 40.77 23.86
C SER A 148 -6.67 41.63 23.14
N GLU A 149 -6.65 42.96 23.31
CA GLU A 149 -7.51 43.89 22.56
C GLU A 149 -7.26 43.81 21.05
N SER A 150 -6.01 43.63 20.62
CA SER A 150 -5.67 43.49 19.19
C SER A 150 -6.19 42.18 18.58
N LYS A 151 -6.35 41.11 19.38
CA LYS A 151 -6.97 39.85 18.93
C LYS A 151 -8.50 39.93 18.92
N GLU A 152 -9.09 40.66 19.86
CA GLU A 152 -10.54 40.92 19.88
C GLU A 152 -10.99 41.83 18.73
N ARG A 153 -10.09 42.67 18.22
CA ARG A 153 -10.31 43.51 17.03
C ARG A 153 -9.89 42.84 15.72
N GLU A 154 -9.90 41.51 15.62
CA GLU A 154 -9.87 40.87 14.31
C GLU A 154 -11.12 41.29 13.52
N PHE A 155 -10.91 42.14 12.53
CA PHE A 155 -11.95 42.70 11.66
C PHE A 155 -12.58 41.59 10.82
N VAL A 156 -13.68 41.02 11.30
CA VAL A 156 -14.45 40.02 10.56
C VAL A 156 -15.38 40.73 9.57
N VAL A 157 -15.00 40.75 8.29
CA VAL A 157 -15.91 41.16 7.19
C VAL A 157 -16.82 40.00 6.86
N HIS A 158 -18.10 40.13 7.14
CA HIS A 158 -19.08 39.14 6.70
C HIS A 158 -19.36 39.34 5.21
N VAL A 159 -18.77 38.48 4.38
CA VAL A 159 -19.08 38.38 2.95
C VAL A 159 -20.33 37.50 2.82
N PRO A 160 -21.42 37.98 2.20
CA PRO A 160 -22.59 37.14 1.95
C PRO A 160 -22.22 36.03 0.97
N LEU A 161 -22.03 34.82 1.48
CA LEU A 161 -21.77 33.61 0.72
C LEU A 161 -23.12 32.95 0.36
N PRO A 162 -23.40 32.71 -0.92
CA PRO A 162 -24.62 31.99 -1.32
C PRO A 162 -24.67 30.58 -0.73
N ASP A 163 -25.87 30.15 -0.36
CA ASP A 163 -26.09 28.80 0.14
C ASP A 163 -25.85 27.75 -0.96
N GLU A 164 -25.52 26.51 -0.58
CA GLU A 164 -25.16 25.43 -1.50
C GLU A 164 -26.20 25.18 -2.61
N LYS A 165 -27.49 25.24 -2.26
CA LYS A 165 -28.63 25.12 -3.20
C LYS A 165 -28.72 26.27 -4.21
N GLU A 166 -28.15 27.42 -3.88
CA GLU A 166 -28.13 28.61 -4.72
C GLU A 166 -26.97 28.53 -5.71
N ILE A 167 -25.82 28.04 -5.25
CA ILE A 167 -24.65 27.71 -6.08
C ILE A 167 -25.02 26.68 -7.15
N GLU A 168 -25.70 25.59 -6.77
CA GLU A 168 -26.13 24.56 -7.71
C GLU A 168 -27.04 25.12 -8.82
N ARG A 169 -28.02 25.95 -8.45
CA ARG A 169 -28.93 26.60 -9.41
C ARG A 169 -28.17 27.52 -10.35
N MET A 170 -27.25 28.34 -9.83
CA MET A 170 -26.42 29.21 -10.66
C MET A 170 -25.53 28.42 -11.64
N ILE A 171 -24.96 27.29 -11.19
CA ILE A 171 -24.16 26.42 -12.06
C ILE A 171 -25.02 25.83 -13.18
N VAL A 172 -26.22 25.34 -12.86
CA VAL A 172 -27.15 24.78 -13.85
C VAL A 172 -27.57 25.84 -14.87
N GLU A 173 -27.91 27.05 -14.43
CA GLU A 173 -28.27 28.14 -15.33
C GLU A 173 -27.11 28.58 -16.21
N LYS A 174 -25.90 28.66 -15.65
CA LYS A 174 -24.68 29.01 -16.41
C LYS A 174 -24.40 27.96 -17.49
N LYS A 175 -24.45 26.68 -17.15
CA LYS A 175 -24.29 25.57 -18.11
C LYS A 175 -25.39 25.59 -19.18
N LYS A 176 -26.64 25.87 -18.80
CA LYS A 176 -27.76 26.01 -19.74
C LYS A 176 -27.53 27.15 -20.72
N LYS A 177 -27.06 28.32 -20.26
CA LYS A 177 -26.73 29.47 -21.11
C LYS A 177 -25.52 29.19 -22.01
N GLU A 178 -24.50 28.51 -21.50
CA GLU A 178 -23.30 28.13 -22.26
C GLU A 178 -23.62 27.12 -23.37
N LEU A 179 -24.46 26.12 -23.05
CA LEU A 179 -25.03 25.22 -24.06
C LEU A 179 -25.87 26.02 -25.06
N LEU A 180 -26.73 26.93 -24.59
CA LEU A 180 -27.50 27.76 -25.52
C LEU A 180 -26.57 28.54 -26.46
N SER A 181 -25.54 29.25 -25.95
CA SER A 181 -24.61 30.01 -26.78
C SER A 181 -23.82 29.15 -27.76
N THR A 182 -23.44 27.94 -27.35
CA THR A 182 -22.69 27.02 -28.23
C THR A 182 -23.56 26.43 -29.34
N TYR A 183 -24.86 26.27 -29.11
CA TYR A 183 -25.79 25.68 -30.08
C TYR A 183 -26.68 26.69 -30.82
N THR A 184 -26.73 27.95 -30.39
CA THR A 184 -27.49 29.03 -31.06
C THR A 184 -26.62 30.07 -31.76
N SER A 185 -25.31 29.83 -31.86
CA SER A 185 -24.45 30.61 -32.74
C SER A 185 -24.57 30.01 -34.16
N ASP A 186 -25.42 30.63 -34.99
CA ASP A 186 -25.43 30.48 -36.45
C ASP A 186 -24.20 31.15 -37.08
#